data_AF-A0A7V8ADQ5-F1
#
_entry.id   AF-A0A7V8ADQ5-F1
#
_cell.length_a   1.000
_cell.length_b   1.000
_cell.length_c   1.000
_cell.angle_alpha   90.00
_cell.angle_beta   90.00
_cell.angle_gamma   90.00
#
_symmetry.space_group_name_H-M   'P 1'
#
loop_
_entity.id
_entity.type
_entity.pdbx_description
1 polymer ?
#
loop_
_entity_poly.entity_id
_entity_poly.type
_entity_poly.pdbx_seq_one_letter_code
_entity_poly.pdbx_strand_id
1 'polypeptide(L)' 'MTDSGASKLLHDLRSKCASLKSAAELYKDCSPAEKKEMLALMKQAASEITVSLEKLGSGS' A
#
# COMPACT_ATOMS: atom_id res chain seq x y z
N MET A 1 -13.73 -11.19 20.95
CA MET A 1 -12.98 -9.92 20.76
C MET A 1 -12.13 -9.95 19.49
N THR A 2 -12.67 -10.40 18.34
CA THR A 2 -11.88 -10.68 17.13
C THR A 2 -12.09 -9.65 16.00
N ASP A 3 -13.07 -8.75 16.12
CA ASP A 3 -13.54 -7.91 15.00
C ASP A 3 -12.72 -6.61 14.80
N SER A 4 -12.08 -6.11 15.86
CA SER A 4 -11.38 -4.80 15.83
C SER A 4 -10.04 -4.85 15.09
N GLY A 5 -9.30 -5.96 15.21
CA GLY A 5 -7.99 -6.12 14.57
C GLY A 5 -8.09 -6.27 13.05
N ALA A 6 -8.99 -7.13 12.57
CA ALA A 6 -9.22 -7.34 11.14
C ALA A 6 -9.79 -6.08 10.46
N SER A 7 -10.71 -5.37 11.12
CA SER A 7 -11.26 -4.11 10.61
C SER A 7 -10.20 -3.02 10.48
N LYS A 8 -9.29 -2.90 11.47
CA LYS A 8 -8.17 -1.98 11.39
C LYS A 8 -7.20 -2.34 10.25
N LEU A 9 -6.86 -3.62 10.13
CA LEU A 9 -5.94 -4.09 9.10
C LEU A 9 -6.52 -3.89 7.68
N LEU A 10 -7.82 -4.09 7.52
CA LEU A 10 -8.55 -3.80 6.28
C LEU A 10 -8.58 -2.29 5.96
N HIS A 11 -8.80 -1.45 6.96
CA HIS A 11 -8.74 0.01 6.80
C HIS A 11 -7.35 0.45 6.33
N ASP A 12 -6.30 -0.04 6.98
CA ASP A 12 -4.91 0.29 6.65
C ASP A 12 -4.54 -0.18 5.23
N LEU A 13 -5.01 -1.37 4.83
CA LEU A 13 -4.88 -1.88 3.46
C LEU A 13 -5.56 -0.97 2.43
N ARG A 14 -6.81 -0.57 2.68
CA ARG A 14 -7.54 0.35 1.80
C ARG A 14 -6.82 1.68 1.66
N SER A 15 -6.31 2.23 2.76
CA SER A 15 -5.55 3.48 2.75
C SER A 15 -4.28 3.36 1.90
N LYS A 16 -3.50 2.27 2.07
CA LYS A 16 -2.27 2.05 1.28
C LYS A 16 -2.56 1.88 -0.21
N CYS A 17 -3.62 1.15 -0.58
CA CYS A 17 -4.05 1.02 -1.97
C CYS A 17 -4.49 2.37 -2.57
N ALA A 18 -5.18 3.22 -1.81
CA ALA A 18 -5.56 4.55 -2.27
C ALA A 18 -4.33 5.44 -2.53
N SER A 19 -3.34 5.43 -1.63
CA SER A 19 -2.08 6.16 -1.83
C SER A 19 -1.32 5.67 -3.06
N LEU A 20 -1.28 4.36 -3.32
CA LEU A 20 -0.67 3.80 -4.53
C LEU A 20 -1.37 4.25 -5.81
N LYS A 21 -2.71 4.33 -5.79
CA LYS A 21 -3.47 4.82 -6.94
C LYS A 21 -3.14 6.28 -7.24
N SER A 22 -3.14 7.13 -6.23
CA SER A 22 -2.76 8.54 -6.41
C SER A 22 -1.30 8.69 -6.86
N ALA A 23 -0.38 7.89 -6.32
CA ALA A 23 1.01 7.89 -6.77
C ALA A 23 1.15 7.48 -8.24
N ALA A 24 0.39 6.48 -8.70
CA ALA A 24 0.37 6.07 -10.11
C ALA A 24 -0.22 7.15 -11.03
N GLU A 25 -1.25 7.88 -10.57
CA GLU A 25 -1.84 9.00 -11.32
C GLU A 25 -0.84 10.15 -11.48
N LEU A 26 -0.07 10.46 -10.43
CA LEU A 26 0.98 11.50 -10.45
C LEU A 26 2.24 11.06 -11.21
N TYR A 27 2.53 9.77 -11.25
CA TYR A 27 3.73 9.21 -11.88
C TYR A 27 3.91 9.66 -13.33
N LYS A 28 2.82 9.81 -14.09
CA LYS A 28 2.87 10.21 -15.50
C LYS A 28 3.46 11.62 -15.70
N ASP A 29 3.24 12.52 -14.74
CA ASP A 29 3.58 13.93 -14.81
C ASP A 29 4.95 14.25 -14.17
N CYS A 30 5.57 13.27 -13.49
CA CYS A 30 6.88 13.41 -12.88
C CYS A 30 8.04 13.43 -13.90
N SER A 31 9.09 14.18 -13.59
CA SER A 31 10.39 14.12 -14.28
C SER A 31 11.05 12.74 -14.10
N PRO A 32 12.06 12.36 -14.89
CA PRO A 32 12.75 11.07 -14.75
C PRO A 32 13.34 10.83 -13.35
N ALA A 33 13.83 11.87 -12.69
CA ALA A 33 14.39 11.78 -11.33
C ALA A 33 13.27 11.49 -10.30
N GLU A 34 12.20 12.27 -10.33
CA GLU A 34 11.03 12.09 -9.46
C GLU A 34 10.33 10.75 -9.70
N LYS A 35 10.28 10.28 -10.96
CA LYS A 35 9.77 8.95 -11.31
C LYS A 35 10.54 7.85 -10.59
N LYS A 36 11.88 7.96 -10.48
CA LYS A 36 12.69 6.96 -9.80
C LYS A 36 12.36 6.89 -8.31
N GLU A 37 12.19 8.04 -7.67
CA GLU A 37 11.81 8.14 -6.25
C GLU A 37 10.38 7.64 -6.02
N MET A 38 9.44 8.08 -6.86
CA MET A 38 8.04 7.63 -6.82
C MET A 38 7.94 6.11 -6.99
N LEU A 39 8.70 5.53 -7.92
CA LEU A 39 8.72 4.09 -8.13
C LEU A 39 9.26 3.33 -6.91
N ALA A 40 10.24 3.89 -6.21
CA ALA A 40 10.76 3.31 -4.97
C ALA A 40 9.70 3.34 -3.85
N LEU A 41 9.00 4.47 -3.69
CA LEU A 41 7.91 4.60 -2.72
C LEU A 41 6.74 3.65 -3.04
N MET A 42 6.36 3.51 -4.31
CA MET A 42 5.32 2.57 -4.74
C MET A 42 5.72 1.11 -4.47
N LYS A 43 6.98 0.74 -4.71
CA LYS A 43 7.49 -0.61 -4.37
C LYS A 43 7.45 -0.87 -2.87
N GLN A 44 7.84 0.09 -2.05
CA GLN A 44 7.77 -0.02 -0.59
C GLN A 44 6.32 -0.21 -0.12
N ALA A 45 5.40 0.62 -0.60
CA ALA A 45 3.98 0.50 -0.26
C ALA A 45 3.38 -0.85 -0.69
N ALA A 46 3.77 -1.37 -1.87
CA ALA A 46 3.35 -2.69 -2.34
C ALA A 46 3.87 -3.82 -1.43
N SER A 47 5.14 -3.75 -0.99
CA SER A 47 5.72 -4.71 -0.04
C SER A 47 4.96 -4.73 1.29
N GLU A 48 4.62 -3.56 1.83
CA GLU A 48 3.86 -3.45 3.06
C GLU A 48 2.44 -4.00 2.94
N ILE A 49 1.81 -3.86 1.77
CA ILE A 49 0.50 -4.47 1.47
C ILE A 49 0.62 -6.00 1.52
N THR A 50 1.65 -6.58 0.89
CA THR A 50 1.88 -8.03 0.92
C THR A 50 2.04 -8.54 2.35
N VAL A 51 2.84 -7.86 3.18
CA VAL A 51 3.02 -8.22 4.60
C VAL A 51 1.70 -8.13 5.38
N SER A 52 0.88 -7.10 5.11
CA SER A 52 -0.45 -6.98 5.72
C SER A 52 -1.40 -8.10 5.30
N LEU A 53 -1.36 -8.50 4.03
CA LEU A 53 -2.16 -9.62 3.51
C LEU A 53 -1.72 -10.95 4.09
N GLU A 54 -0.42 -11.19 4.23
CA GLU A 54 0.13 -12.38 4.90
C GLU A 54 -0.33 -12.46 6.34
N LYS A 55 -0.32 -11.34 7.09
CA LYS A 55 -0.84 -11.29 8.46
C LYS A 55 -2.34 -11.59 8.54
N LEU A 56 -3.11 -11.19 7.53
CA LEU A 56 -4.53 -11.55 7.39
C LEU A 56 -4.71 -13.04 7.12
N GLY A 57 -3.94 -13.61 6.18
CA GLY A 57 -4.04 -15.02 5.80
C GLY A 57 -3.52 -15.99 6.86
N SER A 58 -2.47 -15.60 7.61
CA SER A 58 -1.85 -16.42 8.67
C SER A 58 -2.66 -16.47 9.97
N GLY A 59 -3.71 -15.65 10.09
CA GLY A 59 -4.65 -15.67 11.21
C GLY A 59 -5.86 -16.59 10.99
N SER A 60 -5.85 -17.42 9.93
CA SER A 60 -6.91 -18.36 9.55
C SER A 60 -6.63 -19.77 10.07
#